data_AF-A0A959N870-F1
#
_entry.id   AF-A0A959N870-F1
#
_cell.length_a   1.000
_cell.length_b   1.000
_cell.length_c   1.000
_cell.angle_alpha   90.00
_cell.angle_beta   90.00
_cell.angle_gamma   90.00
#
_symmetry.space_group_name_H-M   'P 1'
#
loop_
_entity.id
_entity.type
_entity.pdbx_description
1 polymer ?
#
loop_
_entity_poly.entity_id
_entity_poly.type
_entity_poly.pdbx_seq_one_letter_code
_entity_poly.pdbx_strand_id
1 'polypeptide(L)'
;MESTTRNHTSQVLDQEIGNHQVKENFKIYLLNPLSNGLAGFAAFFSLILLTKLFGYFLGTYDVFNLEINDVIYSLTGFVFGAGAKFFEFFGKED
;
A
#
# COMPACT_ATOMS: atom_id res chain seq x y z
N MET A 1 50.61 -8.84 0.00
CA MET A 1 49.71 -8.15 -0.95
C MET A 1 48.32 -8.80 -1.05
N GLU A 2 48.14 -10.08 -0.68
CA GLU A 2 46.82 -10.73 -0.70
C GLU A 2 45.85 -10.33 0.43
N SER A 3 46.36 -9.80 1.55
CA SER A 3 45.55 -9.43 2.71
C SER A 3 44.67 -8.19 2.47
N THR A 4 45.12 -7.26 1.62
CA THR A 4 44.37 -6.03 1.30
C THR A 4 43.17 -6.32 0.39
N THR A 5 43.28 -7.29 -0.52
CA THR A 5 42.21 -7.67 -1.45
C THR A 5 41.06 -8.41 -0.75
N ARG A 6 41.36 -9.30 0.21
CA ARG A 6 40.33 -10.07 0.94
C ARG A 6 39.43 -9.20 1.82
N ASN A 7 40.00 -8.19 2.49
CA ASN A 7 39.24 -7.27 3.33
C ASN A 7 38.26 -6.41 2.51
N HIS A 8 38.64 -6.05 1.28
CA HIS A 8 37.78 -5.26 0.41
C HIS A 8 36.61 -6.08 -0.15
N THR A 9 36.82 -7.36 -0.46
CA THR A 9 35.76 -8.25 -0.95
C THR A 9 34.71 -8.57 0.13
N SER A 10 35.11 -8.74 1.39
CA SER A 10 34.17 -8.96 2.51
C SER A 10 33.29 -7.74 2.79
N GLN A 11 33.84 -6.53 2.74
CA GLN A 11 33.07 -5.30 2.96
C GLN A 11 32.04 -5.02 1.87
N VAL A 12 32.34 -5.36 0.61
CA VAL A 12 31.40 -5.20 -0.51
C VAL A 12 30.26 -6.22 -0.41
N LEU A 13 30.54 -7.47 0.01
CA LEU A 13 29.51 -8.49 0.24
C LEU A 13 28.55 -8.10 1.38
N ASP A 14 29.09 -7.65 2.52
CA ASP A 14 28.27 -7.23 3.66
C ASP A 14 27.38 -6.03 3.33
N GLN A 15 27.87 -5.11 2.49
CA GLN A 15 27.11 -3.94 2.04
C GLN A 15 26.03 -4.30 1.00
N GLU A 16 26.26 -5.28 0.11
CA GLU A 16 25.23 -5.79 -0.81
C GLU A 16 24.15 -6.57 -0.07
N ILE A 17 24.55 -7.46 0.86
CA ILE A 17 23.61 -8.28 1.64
C ILE A 17 22.74 -7.39 2.53
N GLY A 18 23.33 -6.38 3.19
CA GLY A 18 22.58 -5.41 4.00
C GLY A 18 21.56 -4.62 3.18
N ASN A 19 21.94 -4.17 1.98
CA ASN A 19 21.02 -3.45 1.08
C ASN A 19 19.87 -4.33 0.57
N HIS A 20 20.14 -5.60 0.29
CA HIS A 20 19.11 -6.55 -0.12
C HIS A 20 18.10 -6.82 1.01
N GLN A 21 18.57 -7.05 2.24
CA GLN A 21 17.70 -7.29 3.39
C GLN A 21 16.84 -6.06 3.74
N VAL A 22 17.41 -4.85 3.70
CA VAL A 22 16.64 -3.62 3.95
C VAL A 22 15.56 -3.41 2.88
N LYS A 23 15.86 -3.68 1.60
CA LYS A 23 14.88 -3.61 0.52
C LYS A 23 13.75 -4.62 0.68
N GLU A 24 14.07 -5.86 1.03
CA GLU A 24 13.07 -6.91 1.24
C GLU A 24 12.18 -6.58 2.44
N ASN A 25 12.76 -6.15 3.55
CA ASN A 25 12.02 -5.73 4.73
C ASN A 25 11.11 -4.53 4.40
N PHE A 26 11.63 -3.48 3.74
CA PHE A 26 10.80 -2.33 3.36
C PHE A 26 9.61 -2.71 2.46
N LYS A 27 9.84 -3.65 1.53
CA LYS A 27 8.79 -4.14 0.65
C LYS A 27 7.70 -4.89 1.42
N ILE A 28 8.09 -5.75 2.36
CA ILE A 28 7.18 -6.60 3.13
C ILE A 28 6.38 -5.77 4.14
N TYR A 29 7.06 -4.93 4.92
CA TYR A 29 6.45 -4.21 6.04
C TYR A 29 5.73 -2.93 5.63
N LEU A 30 6.17 -2.24 4.57
CA LEU A 30 5.61 -0.95 4.17
C LEU A 30 4.88 -1.00 2.84
N LEU A 31 5.54 -1.46 1.76
CA LEU A 31 4.89 -1.43 0.44
C LEU A 31 3.67 -2.35 0.37
N ASN A 32 3.73 -3.54 0.97
CA ASN A 32 2.66 -4.51 0.83
C ASN A 32 1.36 -4.03 1.49
N PRO A 33 1.35 -3.60 2.77
CA PRO A 33 0.16 -3.03 3.39
C PRO A 33 -0.30 -1.75 2.70
N LEU A 34 0.63 -0.88 2.28
CA LEU A 34 0.31 0.37 1.58
C LEU A 34 -0.38 0.14 0.24
N SER A 35 0.13 -0.81 -0.56
CA SER A 35 -0.46 -1.18 -1.85
C SER A 35 -1.87 -1.75 -1.68
N ASN A 36 -2.07 -2.62 -0.68
CA ASN A 36 -3.39 -3.18 -0.39
C ASN A 36 -4.36 -2.13 0.16
N GLY A 37 -3.88 -1.18 0.98
CA GLY A 37 -4.64 -0.01 1.38
C GLY A 37 -5.06 0.81 0.16
N LEU A 38 -4.15 1.11 -0.75
CA LEU A 38 -4.47 1.89 -1.95
C LEU A 38 -5.49 1.17 -2.85
N ALA A 39 -5.41 -0.16 -2.96
CA ALA A 39 -6.41 -0.97 -3.65
C ALA A 39 -7.79 -0.87 -2.98
N GLY A 40 -7.84 -0.95 -1.64
CA GLY A 40 -9.07 -0.78 -0.88
C GLY A 40 -9.68 0.62 -1.03
N PHE A 41 -8.85 1.66 -1.01
CA PHE A 41 -9.26 3.04 -1.31
C PHE A 41 -9.89 3.14 -2.70
N ALA A 42 -9.20 2.62 -3.72
CA ALA A 42 -9.64 2.69 -5.10
C ALA A 42 -10.99 1.97 -5.29
N ALA A 43 -11.18 0.83 -4.64
CA ALA A 43 -12.45 0.09 -4.69
C ALA A 43 -13.62 0.89 -4.10
N PHE A 44 -13.45 1.45 -2.90
CA PHE A 44 -14.49 2.26 -2.25
C PHE A 44 -14.76 3.56 -2.99
N PHE A 45 -13.71 4.25 -3.45
CA PHE A 45 -13.86 5.47 -4.21
C PHE A 45 -14.59 5.21 -5.54
N SER A 46 -14.25 4.12 -6.23
CA SER A 46 -14.94 3.70 -7.45
C SER A 46 -16.41 3.39 -7.20
N LEU A 47 -16.74 2.75 -6.07
CA LEU A 47 -18.12 2.48 -5.70
C LEU A 47 -18.90 3.78 -5.48
N ILE A 48 -18.37 4.73 -4.71
CA ILE A 48 -19.02 6.04 -4.46
C ILE A 48 -19.21 6.79 -5.78
N LEU A 49 -18.16 6.84 -6.60
CA LEU A 49 -18.18 7.49 -7.91
C LEU A 49 -19.25 6.88 -8.80
N LEU A 50 -19.34 5.56 -8.85
CA LEU A 50 -20.33 4.84 -9.64
C LEU A 50 -21.74 5.08 -9.12
N THR A 51 -21.96 5.04 -7.80
CA THR A 51 -23.28 5.31 -7.20
C THR A 51 -23.75 6.73 -7.49
N LYS A 52 -22.88 7.73 -7.37
CA LYS A 52 -23.22 9.12 -7.70
C LYS A 52 -23.47 9.29 -9.20
N LEU A 53 -22.68 8.62 -10.04
CA LEU A 53 -22.87 8.65 -11.49
C LEU A 53 -24.22 8.05 -11.87
N PHE A 54 -24.60 6.91 -11.31
CA PHE A 54 -25.93 6.32 -11.51
C PHE A 54 -27.04 7.23 -10.99
N GLY A 55 -26.88 7.84 -9.81
CA GLY A 55 -27.87 8.78 -9.28
C GLY A 55 -28.08 9.99 -10.18
N TYR A 56 -27.03 10.50 -10.81
CA TYR A 56 -27.12 11.55 -11.82
C TYR A 56 -27.83 11.06 -13.10
N PHE A 57 -27.45 9.90 -13.63
CA PHE A 57 -28.10 9.33 -14.83
C PHE A 57 -29.59 9.01 -14.64
N LEU A 58 -29.99 8.61 -13.43
CA LEU A 58 -31.38 8.34 -13.08
C LEU A 58 -32.19 9.62 -12.82
N GLY A 59 -31.55 10.80 -12.80
CA GLY A 59 -32.20 12.08 -12.50
C GLY A 59 -32.52 12.28 -11.02
N THR A 60 -31.92 11.48 -10.13
CA THR A 60 -32.05 11.67 -8.68
C THR A 60 -31.28 12.89 -8.19
N TYR A 61 -30.19 13.23 -8.87
CA TYR A 61 -29.39 14.43 -8.61
C TYR A 61 -29.34 15.31 -9.86
N ASP A 62 -29.62 16.60 -9.70
CA ASP A 62 -29.58 17.57 -10.81
C ASP A 62 -28.16 17.84 -11.32
N VAL A 63 -27.15 17.64 -10.47
CA VAL A 63 -25.74 17.91 -10.79
C VAL A 63 -24.87 16.79 -10.25
N PHE A 64 -23.94 16.30 -11.06
CA PHE A 64 -22.89 15.40 -10.62
C PHE A 64 -21.83 16.17 -9.82
N ASN A 65 -21.78 15.96 -8.50
CA ASN A 65 -20.81 16.60 -7.62
C ASN A 65 -20.08 15.58 -6.73
N LEU A 66 -18.74 15.61 -6.80
CA LEU A 66 -17.85 14.84 -5.92
C LEU A 66 -17.34 15.77 -4.81
N GLU A 67 -17.60 15.39 -3.57
CA GLU A 67 -17.25 16.16 -2.40
C GLU A 67 -15.99 15.61 -1.73
N ILE A 68 -15.31 16.44 -0.94
CA ILE A 68 -14.18 16.00 -0.13
C ILE A 68 -14.56 14.84 0.82
N ASN A 69 -15.82 14.81 1.26
CA ASN A 69 -16.35 13.74 2.10
C ASN A 69 -16.30 12.38 1.39
N ASP A 70 -16.47 12.33 0.07
CA ASP A 70 -16.38 11.07 -0.68
C ASP A 70 -14.96 10.47 -0.61
N VAL A 71 -13.95 11.34 -0.66
CA VAL A 71 -12.53 10.96 -0.52
C VAL A 71 -12.24 10.51 0.91
N ILE A 72 -12.80 11.20 1.91
CA ILE A 72 -12.66 10.83 3.32
C ILE A 72 -13.32 9.47 3.57
N TYR A 73 -14.50 9.21 3.01
CA TYR A 73 -15.16 7.92 3.14
C TYR A 73 -14.39 6.80 2.46
N SER A 74 -13.75 7.05 1.31
CA SER A 74 -12.93 6.03 0.65
C SER A 74 -11.62 5.72 1.39
N LEU A 75 -11.12 6.61 2.27
CA LEU A 75 -10.03 6.27 3.20
C LEU A 75 -10.39 5.11 4.15
N THR A 76 -11.67 4.87 4.39
CA THR A 76 -12.11 3.68 5.14
C THR A 76 -11.67 2.39 4.44
N GLY A 77 -11.79 2.35 3.10
CA GLY A 77 -11.27 1.24 2.29
C GLY A 77 -9.77 1.10 2.38
N PHE A 78 -9.04 2.21 2.51
CA PHE A 78 -7.60 2.19 2.76
C PHE A 78 -7.26 1.52 4.08
N VAL A 79 -7.92 1.94 5.17
CA VAL A 79 -7.67 1.41 6.51
C VAL A 79 -8.00 -0.09 6.55
N PHE A 80 -9.08 -0.53 5.93
CA PHE A 80 -9.41 -1.96 5.86
C PHE A 80 -8.40 -2.76 5.02
N GLY A 81 -8.01 -2.26 3.84
CA GLY A 81 -7.06 -2.95 2.97
C GLY A 81 -5.66 -3.07 3.60
N ALA A 82 -5.16 -1.99 4.19
CA ALA A 82 -3.88 -1.98 4.89
C ALA A 82 -3.95 -2.79 6.19
N GLY A 83 -5.01 -2.61 6.97
CA GLY A 83 -5.24 -3.30 8.24
C GLY A 83 -5.36 -4.82 8.07
N ALA A 84 -6.06 -5.30 7.04
CA ALA A 84 -6.16 -6.73 6.77
C ALA A 84 -4.79 -7.38 6.54
N LYS A 85 -3.90 -6.71 5.80
CA LYS A 85 -2.53 -7.19 5.59
C LYS A 85 -1.65 -7.07 6.82
N PHE A 86 -1.86 -6.02 7.60
CA PHE A 86 -1.21 -5.87 8.90
C PHE A 86 -1.59 -7.03 9.82
N PHE A 87 -2.87 -7.36 9.95
CA PHE A 87 -3.32 -8.50 10.75
C PHE A 87 -2.84 -9.85 10.21
N GLU A 88 -2.79 -10.05 8.88
CA GLU A 88 -2.22 -11.27 8.31
C GLU A 88 -0.74 -11.44 8.67
N PHE A 89 -0.02 -10.33 8.81
CA PHE A 89 1.38 -10.34 9.23
C PHE A 89 1.53 -10.71 10.71
N PHE A 90 0.79 -10.05 11.61
CA PHE A 90 0.84 -10.34 13.06
C PHE A 90 0.19 -11.67 13.45
N GLY A 91 -0.78 -12.14 12.67
CA GLY A 91 -1.45 -13.43 12.90
C GLY A 91 -0.70 -14.64 12.35
N LYS A 92 0.44 -14.43 11.68
CA LYS A 92 1.33 -15.50 11.16
C LYS A 92 2.50 -15.83 12.11
N GLU A 93 2.53 -15.24 13.31
CA GLU A 93 3.59 -15.43 14.31
C GLU A 93 3.40 -16.67 15.22
N ASP A 94 2.65 -17.69 14.78
CA ASP A 94 2.50 -19.00 15.44
C ASP A 94 3.26 -20.12 14.69
#